data_AF-A0A8T1PN52-F1
#
_entry.id   AF-A0A8T1PN52-F1
#
_cell.length_a   1.000
_cell.length_b   1.000
_cell.length_c   1.000
_cell.angle_alpha   90.00
_cell.angle_beta   90.00
_cell.angle_gamma   90.00
#
_symmetry.space_group_name_H-M   'P 1'
#
loop_
_entity.id
_entity.type
_entity.pdbx_description
1 polymer ?
#
loop_
_entity_poly.entity_id
_entity_poly.type
_entity_poly.pdbx_seq_one_letter_code
_entity_poly.pdbx_strand_id
1 'polypeptide(L)'
;MDRVCSDHFPIVLDCGGIQEGKRYFKFENMWLKVEGFVDKVRSRRILYYVEGSPSFILAGKLKALKEDLKRWSAEVFRLIDNQKRSLMEHLKALEEREVSAPLSKEDPRRKLATTSELEKVSLMEEISWRQKSRAL
;
A
#
# COMPACT_ATOMS: atom_id res chain seq x y z
N MET A 1 14.98 -5.13 15.45
CA MET A 1 14.38 -4.17 14.51
C MET A 1 15.52 -3.50 13.80
N ASP A 2 15.71 -3.81 12.52
CA ASP A 2 16.86 -3.34 11.76
C ASP A 2 16.65 -1.87 11.35
N ARG A 3 17.67 -1.06 11.65
CA ARG A 3 17.70 0.40 11.55
C ARG A 3 17.96 0.81 10.11
N VAL A 4 16.91 0.96 9.31
CA VAL A 4 17.08 1.46 7.93
C VAL A 4 16.46 2.85 7.72
N CYS A 5 15.41 3.27 8.44
CA CYS A 5 14.80 4.60 8.17
C CYS A 5 14.20 5.38 9.35
N SER A 6 14.24 4.90 10.59
CA SER A 6 13.65 5.65 11.72
C SER A 6 14.31 5.28 13.06
N ASP A 7 14.62 6.29 13.86
CA ASP A 7 15.06 6.21 15.26
C ASP A 7 13.88 6.08 16.25
N HIS A 8 12.67 5.90 15.72
CA HIS A 8 11.44 5.85 16.52
C HIS A 8 11.34 4.55 17.33
N PHE A 9 11.32 4.68 18.66
CA PHE A 9 10.93 3.61 19.58
C PHE A 9 9.44 3.77 19.91
N PRO A 10 8.53 2.94 19.37
CA PRO A 10 7.10 3.11 19.60
C PRO A 10 6.73 2.73 21.04
N ILE A 11 5.97 3.60 21.71
CA ILE A 11 5.28 3.27 22.95
C ILE A 11 4.08 2.39 22.57
N VAL A 12 4.09 1.14 23.01
CA VAL A 12 2.97 0.21 22.78
C VAL A 12 1.91 0.46 23.86
N LEU A 13 0.76 0.97 23.44
CA LEU A 13 -0.41 1.13 24.30
C LEU A 13 -1.40 0.01 23.98
N ASP A 14 -1.68 -0.86 24.95
CA ASP A 14 -2.74 -1.86 24.85
C ASP A 14 -4.03 -1.28 25.45
N CYS A 15 -4.99 -0.91 24.59
CA CYS A 15 -6.27 -0.36 25.00
C CYS A 15 -7.38 -1.42 25.13
N GLY A 16 -7.04 -2.72 25.15
CA GLY A 16 -8.02 -3.79 25.06
C GLY A 16 -8.71 -3.84 23.69
N GLY A 17 -9.71 -4.73 23.56
CA GLY A 17 -10.41 -4.96 22.29
C GLY A 17 -11.22 -3.76 21.84
N ILE A 18 -10.67 -2.95 20.93
CA ILE A 18 -11.41 -1.94 20.18
C ILE A 18 -12.51 -2.68 19.41
N GLN A 19 -13.78 -2.43 19.76
CA GLN A 19 -14.90 -2.96 18.99
C GLN A 19 -14.83 -2.39 17.57
N GLU A 20 -14.35 -3.19 16.62
CA GLU A 20 -14.37 -2.86 15.21
C GLU A 20 -15.81 -2.89 14.71
N GLY A 21 -16.51 -1.77 14.84
CA GLY A 21 -17.74 -1.53 14.08
C GLY A 21 -17.47 -1.63 12.57
N LYS A 22 -18.54 -1.84 11.78
CA LYS A 22 -18.45 -1.83 10.31
C LYS A 22 -17.80 -0.53 9.83
N ARG A 23 -16.56 -0.62 9.33
CA ARG A 23 -15.85 0.52 8.75
C ARG A 23 -16.57 0.93 7.46
N TYR A 24 -16.95 2.20 7.39
CA TYR A 24 -17.44 2.79 6.15
C TYR A 24 -16.36 2.72 5.07
N PHE A 25 -16.77 2.57 3.81
CA PHE A 25 -15.82 2.63 2.70
C PHE A 25 -15.21 4.03 2.64
N LYS A 26 -13.88 4.06 2.65
CA LYS A 26 -13.08 5.26 2.46
C LYS A 26 -12.14 5.00 1.30
N PHE A 27 -12.10 5.93 0.36
CA PHE A 27 -11.09 5.91 -0.69
C PHE A 27 -9.72 6.12 -0.06
N GLU A 28 -8.73 5.30 -0.40
CA GLU A 28 -7.37 5.51 0.11
C GLU A 28 -6.50 6.24 -0.90
N ASN A 29 -5.87 7.31 -0.45
CA ASN A 29 -5.11 8.19 -1.33
C ASN A 29 -3.89 7.47 -1.94
N MET A 30 -3.35 6.48 -1.24
CA MET A 30 -2.22 5.69 -1.73
C MET A 30 -2.56 4.90 -3.00
N TRP A 31 -3.85 4.60 -3.25
CA TRP A 31 -4.29 3.93 -4.48
C TRP A 31 -3.90 4.69 -5.75
N LEU A 32 -3.81 6.02 -5.67
CA LEU A 32 -3.37 6.86 -6.79
C LEU A 32 -1.88 6.69 -7.14
N LYS A 33 -1.09 6.06 -6.27
CA LYS A 33 0.32 5.73 -6.50
C LYS A 33 0.50 4.34 -7.10
N VAL A 34 -0.54 3.50 -7.08
CA VAL A 34 -0.49 2.16 -7.67
C VAL A 34 -0.64 2.27 -9.18
N GLU A 35 0.32 1.71 -9.91
CA GLU A 35 0.30 1.69 -11.37
C GLU A 35 -0.97 1.01 -11.91
N GLY A 36 -1.56 1.59 -12.96
CA GLY A 36 -2.79 1.07 -13.59
C GLY A 36 -4.07 1.32 -12.80
N PHE A 37 -4.04 2.00 -11.65
CA PHE A 37 -5.24 2.28 -10.85
C PHE A 37 -6.32 3.05 -11.65
N VAL A 38 -5.93 4.12 -12.35
CA VAL A 38 -6.88 4.95 -13.11
C VAL A 38 -7.53 4.15 -14.23
N ASP A 39 -6.77 3.32 -14.95
CA ASP A 39 -7.27 2.50 -16.04
C ASP A 39 -8.18 1.38 -15.54
N LYS A 40 -7.88 0.82 -14.36
CA LYS A 40 -8.78 -0.11 -13.66
C LYS A 40 -10.13 0.54 -13.37
N VAL A 41 -10.16 1.75 -12.82
CA VAL A 41 -11.42 2.46 -12.53
C VAL A 41 -12.18 2.78 -13.81
N ARG A 42 -11.48 3.23 -14.86
CA ARG A 42 -12.09 3.55 -16.17
C ARG A 42 -12.71 2.32 -16.84
N SER A 43 -11.97 1.21 -16.89
CA SER A 43 -12.43 -0.04 -17.50
C SER A 43 -13.64 -0.62 -16.77
N ARG A 44 -13.63 -0.60 -15.43
CA ARG A 44 -14.74 -1.09 -14.61
C ARG A 44 -16.02 -0.25 -14.79
N ARG A 45 -15.90 1.08 -14.87
CA ARG A 45 -17.05 1.99 -15.04
C ARG A 45 -17.94 1.65 -16.24
N ILE A 46 -17.34 1.15 -17.33
CA ILE A 46 -18.04 0.84 -18.57
C ILE A 46 -18.83 -0.47 -18.46
N LEU A 47 -18.40 -1.40 -17.59
CA LEU A 47 -18.97 -2.75 -17.47
C LEU A 47 -20.24 -2.82 -16.60
N TYR A 48 -20.58 -1.75 -15.88
CA TYR A 48 -21.77 -1.76 -15.02
C TYR A 48 -23.04 -1.49 -15.81
N TYR A 49 -23.81 -2.54 -16.09
CA TYR A 49 -25.19 -2.41 -16.55
C TYR A 49 -26.13 -2.19 -15.36
N VAL A 50 -26.79 -1.04 -15.32
CA VAL A 50 -27.81 -0.68 -14.32
C VAL A 50 -28.91 0.06 -15.04
N GLU A 51 -30.16 -0.34 -14.81
CA GLU A 51 -31.36 0.24 -15.42
C GLU A 51 -32.17 1.00 -14.37
N GLY A 52 -32.85 2.08 -14.75
CA GLY A 52 -33.68 2.90 -13.87
C GLY A 52 -33.55 4.39 -14.14
N SER A 53 -33.96 5.22 -13.16
CA SER A 53 -33.78 6.68 -13.26
C SER A 53 -32.30 7.07 -13.27
N PRO A 54 -31.91 8.23 -13.81
CA PRO A 54 -30.51 8.66 -13.83
C PRO A 54 -29.81 8.64 -12.46
N SER A 55 -30.53 9.03 -11.39
CA SER A 55 -30.02 8.98 -10.02
C SER A 55 -29.82 7.54 -9.52
N PHE A 56 -30.75 6.64 -9.85
CA PHE A 56 -30.64 5.22 -9.52
C PHE A 56 -29.47 4.55 -10.24
N ILE A 57 -29.30 4.83 -11.54
CA ILE A 57 -28.17 4.35 -12.34
C ILE A 57 -26.84 4.80 -11.72
N LEU A 58 -26.71 6.08 -11.38
CA LEU A 58 -25.50 6.61 -10.76
C LEU A 58 -25.20 5.92 -9.42
N ALA A 59 -26.20 5.81 -8.54
CA ALA A 59 -26.04 5.14 -7.25
C ALA A 59 -25.64 3.67 -7.40
N GLY A 60 -26.26 2.95 -8.35
CA GLY A 60 -25.94 1.56 -8.66
C GLY A 60 -24.50 1.38 -9.15
N LYS A 61 -24.06 2.23 -10.09
CA LYS A 61 -22.68 2.21 -10.59
C LYS A 61 -21.65 2.51 -9.51
N LEU A 62 -21.92 3.49 -8.64
CA LEU A 62 -21.05 3.81 -7.50
C LEU A 62 -20.99 2.66 -6.50
N LYS A 63 -22.11 1.98 -6.25
CA LYS A 63 -22.16 0.80 -5.36
C LYS A 63 -21.34 -0.36 -5.92
N ALA A 64 -21.45 -0.64 -7.23
CA ALA A 64 -20.66 -1.67 -7.88
C ALA A 64 -19.15 -1.34 -7.85
N LEU A 65 -18.80 -0.09 -8.19
CA LEU A 65 -17.42 0.40 -8.13
C LEU A 65 -16.82 0.27 -6.73
N LYS A 66 -17.59 0.62 -5.70
CA LYS A 66 -17.17 0.48 -4.30
C LYS A 66 -16.79 -0.97 -3.96
N GLU A 67 -17.60 -1.96 -4.34
CA GLU A 67 -17.30 -3.35 -4.00
C GLU A 67 -16.09 -3.90 -4.78
N ASP A 68 -15.89 -3.47 -6.02
CA ASP A 68 -14.69 -3.79 -6.79
C ASP A 68 -13.43 -3.18 -6.16
N LEU A 69 -13.50 -1.91 -5.74
CA LEU A 69 -12.39 -1.22 -5.06
C LEU A 69 -12.07 -1.86 -3.71
N LYS A 70 -13.06 -2.33 -2.95
CA LYS A 70 -12.82 -3.04 -1.68
C LYS A 70 -12.07 -4.36 -1.89
N ARG A 71 -12.45 -5.12 -2.92
CA ARG A 71 -11.78 -6.37 -3.27
C ARG A 71 -10.34 -6.12 -3.72
N TRP A 72 -10.18 -5.16 -4.64
CA TRP A 72 -8.87 -4.78 -5.15
C TRP A 72 -7.96 -4.22 -4.05
N SER A 73 -8.49 -3.41 -3.14
CA SER A 73 -7.73 -2.87 -2.01
C SER A 73 -7.14 -3.98 -1.13
N ALA A 74 -7.89 -5.04 -0.85
CA ALA A 74 -7.38 -6.18 -0.08
C ALA A 74 -6.24 -6.93 -0.80
N GLU A 75 -6.28 -6.99 -2.14
CA GLU A 75 -5.20 -7.55 -2.95
C GLU A 75 -3.96 -6.64 -2.95
N VAL A 76 -4.15 -5.33 -3.12
CA VAL A 76 -3.07 -4.33 -3.12
C VAL A 76 -2.36 -4.28 -1.78
N PHE A 77 -3.08 -4.25 -0.65
CA PHE A 77 -2.45 -4.24 0.66
C PHE A 77 -1.56 -5.46 0.88
N ARG A 78 -2.06 -6.64 0.53
CA ARG A 78 -1.26 -7.87 0.59
C ARG A 78 -0.03 -7.80 -0.30
N LEU A 79 -0.16 -7.23 -1.50
CA LEU A 79 0.96 -7.05 -2.42
C LEU A 79 2.02 -6.10 -1.84
N ILE A 80 1.61 -4.95 -1.30
CA ILE A 80 2.49 -3.96 -0.67
C ILE A 80 3.22 -4.58 0.53
N ASP A 81 2.51 -5.27 1.42
CA ASP A 81 3.09 -5.92 2.60
C ASP A 81 4.12 -7.00 2.21
N ASN A 82 3.80 -7.81 1.19
CA ASN A 82 4.71 -8.83 0.68
C ASN A 82 5.92 -8.22 -0.01
N GLN A 83 5.73 -7.17 -0.81
CA GLN A 83 6.80 -6.45 -1.49
C GLN A 83 7.75 -5.83 -0.48
N LYS A 84 7.23 -5.16 0.56
CA LYS A 84 8.03 -4.60 1.66
C LYS A 84 8.90 -5.66 2.33
N ARG A 85 8.29 -6.80 2.70
CA ARG A 85 9.00 -7.90 3.36
C ARG A 85 10.14 -8.45 2.50
N SER A 86 9.86 -8.72 1.23
CA SER A 86 10.86 -9.21 0.28
C SER A 86 12.00 -8.23 0.04
N LEU A 87 11.70 -6.93 -0.06
CA LEU A 87 12.71 -5.87 -0.21
C LEU A 87 13.59 -5.74 1.05
N MET A 88 12.98 -5.83 2.23
CA MET A 88 13.72 -5.81 3.51
C MET A 88 14.61 -7.04 3.66
N GLU A 89 14.13 -8.23 3.31
CA GLU A 89 14.93 -9.46 3.35
C GLU A 89 16.11 -9.40 2.36
N HIS A 90 15.88 -8.89 1.14
CA HIS A 90 16.95 -8.67 0.17
C HIS A 90 17.99 -7.67 0.67
N LEU A 91 17.56 -6.55 1.25
CA LEU A 91 18.47 -5.54 1.79
C LEU A 91 19.32 -6.12 2.93
N LYS A 92 18.70 -6.85 3.85
CA LYS A 92 19.40 -7.52 4.95
C LYS A 92 20.43 -8.52 4.45
N ALA A 93 20.09 -9.34 3.45
CA ALA A 93 21.03 -10.28 2.85
C ALA A 93 22.22 -9.59 2.17
N LEU A 94 22.01 -8.43 1.54
CA LEU A 94 23.08 -7.62 0.97
C LEU A 94 24.00 -7.05 2.05
N GLU A 95 23.45 -6.58 3.17
CA GLU A 95 24.19 -6.05 4.31
C GLU A 95 24.99 -7.13 5.06
N GLU A 96 24.41 -8.30 5.29
CA GLU A 96 25.12 -9.44 5.90
C GLU A 96 26.30 -9.89 5.02
N ARG A 97 26.11 -9.88 3.69
CA ARG A 97 27.19 -10.21 2.75
C ARG A 97 28.32 -9.18 2.77
N GLU A 98 27.99 -7.89 2.87
CA GLU A 98 28.94 -6.78 2.99
C GLU A 98 29.86 -6.91 4.22
N VAL A 99 29.33 -7.46 5.33
CA VAL A 99 30.12 -7.75 6.54
C VAL A 99 31.02 -8.98 6.36
N SER A 100 30.56 -9.99 5.59
CA SER A 100 31.27 -11.27 5.44
C SER A 100 32.36 -11.30 4.35
N ALA A 101 32.28 -10.43 3.34
CA ALA A 101 33.18 -10.45 2.18
C ALA A 101 33.25 -9.08 1.46
N PRO A 102 34.35 -8.78 0.74
CA PRO A 102 34.43 -7.59 -0.10
C PRO A 102 33.35 -7.56 -1.18
N LEU A 103 32.69 -6.41 -1.33
CA LEU A 103 31.59 -6.21 -2.29
C LEU A 103 32.02 -6.45 -3.74
N SER A 104 31.13 -7.08 -4.50
CA SER A 104 31.21 -7.05 -5.97
C SER A 104 30.87 -5.65 -6.48
N LYS A 105 31.42 -5.26 -7.64
CA LYS A 105 31.13 -3.96 -8.29
C LYS A 105 29.64 -3.73 -8.57
N GLU A 106 28.84 -4.79 -8.62
CA GLU A 106 27.40 -4.74 -8.90
C GLU A 106 26.54 -4.57 -7.63
N ASP A 107 27.10 -4.83 -6.45
CA ASP A 107 26.35 -4.83 -5.19
C ASP A 107 25.82 -3.44 -4.78
N PRO A 108 26.57 -2.32 -4.97
CA PRO A 108 26.05 -0.99 -4.71
C PRO A 108 24.85 -0.62 -5.59
N ARG A 109 24.84 -1.07 -6.85
CA ARG A 109 23.72 -0.83 -7.78
C ARG A 109 22.46 -1.57 -7.34
N ARG A 110 22.61 -2.83 -6.92
CA ARG A 110 21.50 -3.63 -6.37
C ARG A 110 20.95 -3.02 -5.10
N LYS A 111 21.82 -2.60 -4.18
CA LYS A 111 21.41 -1.91 -2.94
C LYS A 111 20.62 -0.65 -3.24
N LEU A 112 21.11 0.21 -4.15
CA LEU A 112 20.42 1.42 -4.57
C LEU A 112 19.05 1.15 -5.21
N ALA A 113 18.93 0.11 -6.03
CA ALA A 113 17.66 -0.27 -6.63
C ALA A 113 16.67 -0.77 -5.57
N THR A 114 17.11 -1.64 -4.66
CA THR A 114 16.29 -2.16 -3.55
C THR A 114 15.83 -1.04 -2.62
N THR A 115 16.70 -0.08 -2.28
CA THR A 115 16.34 1.06 -1.44
C THR A 115 15.32 1.97 -2.13
N SER A 116 15.50 2.24 -3.43
CA SER A 116 14.56 3.07 -4.20
C SER A 116 13.16 2.44 -4.27
N GLU A 117 13.07 1.12 -4.43
CA GLU A 117 11.78 0.42 -4.38
C GLU A 117 11.17 0.43 -2.97
N LEU A 118 11.99 0.31 -1.93
CA LEU A 118 11.53 0.38 -0.55
C LEU A 118 11.00 1.78 -0.19
N GLU A 119 11.62 2.84 -0.72
CA GLU A 119 11.15 4.23 -0.57
C GLU A 119 9.77 4.42 -1.19
N LYS A 120 9.52 3.86 -2.39
CA LYS A 120 8.19 3.91 -3.04
C LYS A 120 7.13 3.22 -2.19
N VAL A 121 7.44 2.04 -1.65
CA VAL A 121 6.54 1.30 -0.75
C VAL A 121 6.27 2.09 0.54
N SER A 122 7.31 2.65 1.15
CA SER A 122 7.20 3.45 2.37
C SER A 122 6.38 4.73 2.17
N LEU A 123 6.51 5.38 1.01
CA LEU A 123 5.68 6.54 0.65
C LEU A 123 4.18 6.18 0.58
N MET A 124 3.83 5.02 0.02
CA MET A 124 2.43 4.56 -0.02
C MET A 124 1.88 4.32 1.39
N GLU A 125 2.66 3.70 2.27
CA GLU A 125 2.30 3.52 3.68
C GLU A 125 2.11 4.88 4.37
N GLU A 126 3.05 5.81 4.19
CA GLU A 126 2.99 7.15 4.76
C GLU A 126 1.72 7.90 4.34
N ILE A 127 1.37 7.86 3.04
CA ILE A 127 0.12 8.47 2.54
C ILE A 127 -1.10 7.85 3.23
N SER A 128 -1.12 6.52 3.38
CA SER A 128 -2.18 5.81 4.11
C SER A 128 -2.24 6.26 5.58
N TRP A 129 -1.10 6.37 6.26
CA TRP A 129 -1.01 6.79 7.65
C TRP A 129 -1.47 8.23 7.86
N ARG A 130 -1.00 9.18 7.05
CA ARG A 130 -1.45 10.59 7.10
C ARG A 130 -2.96 10.71 6.92
N GLN A 131 -3.52 9.97 5.96
CA GLN A 131 -4.96 9.98 5.73
C GLN A 131 -5.78 9.35 6.89
N LYS A 132 -5.21 8.36 7.58
CA LYS A 132 -5.82 7.72 8.75
C LYS A 132 -5.70 8.58 10.01
N SER A 133 -4.56 9.23 10.20
CA SER A 133 -4.29 10.11 11.35
C SER A 133 -4.93 11.49 11.21
N ARG A 134 -5.45 11.84 10.02
CA ARG A 134 -5.98 13.18 9.69
C ARG A 134 -4.91 14.27 9.82
N ALA A 135 -3.64 13.91 9.64
CA ALA A 135 -2.56 14.89 9.55
C ALA A 135 -2.71 15.67 8.23
N LEU A 136 -2.79 17.01 8.34
CA LEU A 136 -2.81 17.95 7.20
C LEU A 136 -1.43 18.06 6.56
#